data_AF-A0A0D0E157-F1
#
_entry.id   AF-A0A0D0E157-F1
#
_cell.length_a   1.000
_cell.length_b   1.000
_cell.length_c   1.000
_cell.angle_alpha   90.00
_cell.angle_beta   90.00
_cell.angle_gamma   90.00
#
_symmetry.space_group_name_H-M   'P 1'
#
loop_
_entity.id
_entity.type
_entity.pdbx_description
1 polymer ?
#
loop_
_entity_poly.entity_id
_entity_poly.type
_entity_poly.pdbx_seq_one_letter_code
_entity_poly.pdbx_strand_id
1 'polypeptide(L)'
;LQIIAPIFDDILDQISDHPIFFNQSHNCQLLIAIQLAIFLNHAGHYGNEISPEYVAQWAGVSVGSVINCTNCVIVAILDQHDTFVQFPVLDSEDVKIACAYTQEHSCPEWCNGILAADGSAFCLHAKPTLHSETFYP
;
A
#
# COMPACT_ATOMS: atom_id res chain seq x y z
N LEU A 1 -0.62 2.68 13.95
CA LEU A 1 -0.08 3.77 13.11
C LEU A 1 -0.96 5.01 13.27
N GLN A 2 -0.39 6.17 13.59
CA GLN A 2 -1.10 7.44 13.44
C GLN A 2 -0.99 7.86 11.98
N ILE A 3 -2.05 7.65 11.21
CA ILE A 3 -2.15 8.24 9.87
C ILE A 3 -2.19 9.76 10.08
N ILE A 4 -1.28 10.48 9.45
CA ILE A 4 -1.22 11.94 9.51
C ILE A 4 -2.49 12.43 8.80
N ALA A 5 -3.43 13.00 9.56
CA ALA A 5 -4.78 13.37 9.10
C ALA A 5 -4.86 14.01 7.69
N PRO A 6 -4.01 14.97 7.30
CA PRO A 6 -4.05 15.54 5.95
C PRO A 6 -3.80 14.53 4.83
N ILE A 7 -2.92 13.53 5.01
CA ILE A 7 -2.65 12.51 3.99
C ILE A 7 -3.88 11.62 3.78
N PHE A 8 -4.61 11.32 4.87
CA PHE A 8 -5.85 10.58 4.78
C PHE A 8 -6.90 11.32 3.94
N ASP A 9 -7.08 12.61 4.24
CA ASP A 9 -8.05 13.46 3.54
C ASP A 9 -7.65 13.65 2.07
N ASP A 10 -6.36 13.83 1.76
CA ASP A 10 -5.85 13.96 0.39
C ASP A 10 -6.13 12.70 -0.46
N ILE A 11 -5.94 11.51 0.13
CA ILE A 11 -6.25 10.24 -0.56
C ILE A 11 -7.76 10.09 -0.72
N LEU A 12 -8.53 10.42 0.33
CA LEU A 12 -9.98 10.34 0.30
C LEU A 12 -10.57 11.22 -0.80
N ASP A 13 -10.13 12.47 -0.90
CA ASP A 13 -10.59 13.41 -1.94
C ASP A 13 -10.26 12.87 -3.34
N GLN A 14 -9.08 12.30 -3.54
CA GLN A 14 -8.68 11.72 -4.83
C GLN A 14 -9.50 10.51 -5.26
N ILE A 15 -9.90 9.64 -4.33
CA ILE A 15 -10.64 8.41 -4.66
C ILE A 15 -12.17 8.58 -4.61
N SER A 16 -12.68 9.69 -4.06
CA SER A 16 -14.11 9.86 -3.76
C SER A 16 -15.02 9.82 -5.00
N ASP A 17 -14.52 10.29 -6.15
CA ASP A 17 -15.28 10.30 -7.40
C ASP A 17 -15.18 8.99 -8.20
N HIS A 18 -14.46 7.98 -7.68
CA HIS A 18 -14.21 6.75 -8.42
C HIS A 18 -15.49 5.88 -8.52
N PRO A 19 -15.89 5.41 -9.72
CA PRO A 19 -17.15 4.71 -9.96
C PRO A 19 -17.34 3.43 -9.13
N ILE A 20 -16.25 2.79 -8.67
CA ILE A 20 -16.29 1.59 -7.82
C ILE A 20 -17.03 1.81 -6.49
N PHE A 21 -17.08 3.05 -5.99
CA PHE A 21 -17.77 3.42 -4.76
C PHE A 21 -19.24 3.79 -4.97
N PHE A 22 -19.73 3.71 -6.20
CA PHE A 22 -21.11 3.97 -6.55
C PHE A 22 -21.72 2.68 -7.09
N ASN A 23 -22.57 2.03 -6.29
CA ASN A 23 -23.43 0.97 -6.82
C ASN A 23 -24.83 1.52 -7.16
N GLN A 24 -25.45 0.95 -8.18
CA GLN A 24 -26.86 1.23 -8.53
C GLN A 24 -27.83 0.39 -7.68
N SER A 25 -27.39 -0.12 -6.52
CA SER A 25 -28.18 -1.05 -5.72
C SER A 25 -28.90 -0.31 -4.59
N HIS A 26 -30.00 -0.88 -4.11
CA HIS A 26 -30.72 -0.37 -2.94
C HIS A 26 -29.99 -0.62 -1.61
N ASN A 27 -28.81 -1.24 -1.62
CA ASN A 27 -28.05 -1.50 -0.41
C ASN A 27 -27.09 -0.35 -0.14
N CYS A 28 -27.19 0.23 1.06
CA CYS A 28 -26.31 1.29 1.53
C CYS A 28 -24.87 0.77 1.58
N GLN A 29 -23.98 1.31 0.75
CA GLN A 29 -22.54 1.02 0.85
C GLN A 29 -21.96 1.72 2.07
N LEU A 30 -20.89 1.13 2.62
CA LEU A 30 -20.09 1.76 3.64
C LEU A 30 -19.51 3.07 3.10
N LEU A 31 -19.43 4.12 3.92
CA LEU A 31 -18.81 5.39 3.52
C LEU A 31 -17.37 5.17 3.03
N ILE A 32 -16.97 5.87 1.97
CA ILE A 32 -15.65 5.74 1.33
C ILE A 32 -14.52 5.93 2.35
N ALA A 33 -14.66 6.91 3.25
CA ALA A 33 -13.72 7.14 4.36
C ALA A 33 -13.57 5.91 5.28
N ILE A 34 -14.65 5.18 5.55
CA ILE A 34 -14.58 3.96 6.37
C ILE A 34 -13.92 2.83 5.58
N GLN A 35 -14.22 2.70 4.28
CA GLN A 35 -13.54 1.72 3.42
C GLN A 35 -12.03 1.97 3.37
N LEU A 36 -11.62 3.23 3.22
CA LEU A 36 -10.22 3.66 3.23
C LEU A 36 -9.56 3.39 4.58
N ALA A 37 -10.22 3.70 5.70
CA ALA A 37 -9.69 3.40 7.03
C ALA A 37 -9.50 1.89 7.26
N ILE A 38 -10.45 1.06 6.81
CA ILE A 38 -10.33 -0.40 6.84
C ILE A 38 -9.14 -0.87 6.02
N PHE A 39 -8.99 -0.36 4.79
CA PHE A 39 -7.86 -0.70 3.93
C PHE A 39 -6.51 -0.31 4.56
N LEU A 40 -6.37 0.92 5.06
CA LEU A 40 -5.13 1.39 5.67
C LEU A 40 -4.79 0.65 6.97
N ASN A 41 -5.81 0.30 7.78
CA ASN A 41 -5.58 -0.56 8.93
C ASN A 41 -5.17 -1.96 8.49
N HIS A 42 -5.77 -2.54 7.44
CA HIS A 42 -5.39 -3.85 6.92
C HIS A 42 -3.96 -3.85 6.33
N ALA A 43 -3.60 -2.84 5.55
CA ALA A 43 -2.31 -2.73 4.86
C ALA A 43 -1.16 -2.26 5.78
N GLY A 44 -1.45 -1.49 6.84
CA GLY A 44 -0.45 -0.86 7.69
C GLY A 44 0.30 -1.79 8.65
N HIS A 45 -0.15 -3.03 8.86
CA HIS A 45 0.49 -3.98 9.79
C HIS A 45 1.48 -4.94 9.12
N TYR A 46 2.31 -4.44 8.20
CA TYR A 46 3.32 -5.26 7.55
C TYR A 46 4.40 -5.71 8.56
N GLY A 47 4.47 -7.02 8.83
CA GLY A 47 5.34 -7.64 9.83
C GLY A 47 4.69 -8.77 10.64
N ASN A 48 3.35 -8.82 10.64
CA ASN A 48 2.57 -9.96 11.12
C ASN A 48 1.25 -9.93 10.36
N GLU A 49 0.93 -10.95 9.56
CA GLU A 49 -0.30 -11.00 8.76
C GLU A 49 -1.53 -10.67 9.65
N ILE A 50 -2.06 -9.45 9.53
CA ILE A 50 -3.29 -9.11 10.24
C ILE A 50 -4.42 -9.80 9.49
N SER A 51 -5.00 -10.82 10.12
CA SER A 51 -6.04 -11.58 9.44
C SER A 51 -7.28 -10.70 9.20
N PRO A 52 -8.00 -10.89 8.09
CA PRO A 52 -9.24 -10.17 7.81
C PRO A 52 -10.27 -10.26 8.96
N GLU A 53 -10.25 -11.35 9.73
CA GLU A 53 -11.07 -11.55 10.93
C GLU A 53 -10.77 -10.53 12.02
N TYR A 54 -9.49 -10.23 12.26
CA TYR A 54 -9.10 -9.22 13.25
C TYR A 54 -9.57 -7.82 12.81
N VAL A 55 -9.36 -7.48 11.53
CA VAL A 55 -9.80 -6.19 10.98
C VAL A 55 -11.33 -6.07 11.02
N ALA A 56 -12.04 -7.17 10.75
CA ALA A 56 -13.49 -7.24 10.82
C ALA A 56 -13.99 -6.98 12.26
N GLN A 57 -13.34 -7.59 13.25
CA GLN A 57 -13.63 -7.35 14.67
C GLN A 57 -13.35 -5.90 15.07
N TRP A 58 -12.23 -5.33 14.63
CA TRP A 58 -11.87 -3.93 14.89
C TRP A 58 -12.89 -2.95 14.30
N ALA A 59 -13.31 -3.17 13.05
CA ALA A 59 -14.25 -2.29 12.35
C ALA A 59 -15.73 -2.58 12.67
N GLY A 60 -16.05 -3.68 13.36
CA GLY A 60 -17.43 -4.09 13.62
C GLY A 60 -18.20 -4.48 12.35
N VAL A 61 -17.51 -5.04 11.35
CA VAL A 61 -18.08 -5.44 10.06
C VAL A 61 -17.87 -6.93 9.78
N SER A 62 -18.44 -7.46 8.71
CA SER A 62 -18.15 -8.84 8.28
C SER A 62 -16.78 -8.96 7.61
N VAL A 63 -16.18 -10.15 7.64
CA VAL A 63 -14.94 -10.43 6.88
C VAL A 63 -15.10 -10.14 5.38
N GLY A 64 -16.26 -10.50 4.81
CA GLY A 64 -16.57 -10.16 3.42
C GLY A 64 -16.60 -8.65 3.16
N SER A 65 -17.05 -7.86 4.14
CA SER A 65 -16.99 -6.39 4.06
C SER A 65 -15.56 -5.87 4.08
N VAL A 66 -14.67 -6.43 4.90
CA VAL A 66 -13.25 -6.07 4.92
C VAL A 66 -12.60 -6.33 3.56
N ILE A 67 -12.83 -7.53 3.00
CA ILE A 67 -12.30 -7.92 1.69
C ILE A 67 -12.84 -6.98 0.61
N ASN A 68 -14.15 -6.70 0.62
CA ASN A 68 -14.76 -5.81 -0.35
C ASN A 68 -14.20 -4.38 -0.25
N CYS A 69 -14.09 -3.81 0.96
CA CYS A 69 -13.49 -2.48 1.17
C CYS A 69 -12.04 -2.44 0.66
N THR A 70 -11.25 -3.48 0.98
CA THR A 70 -9.86 -3.59 0.52
C THR A 70 -9.79 -3.61 -1.00
N ASN A 71 -10.63 -4.40 -1.66
CA ASN A 71 -10.70 -4.50 -3.12
C ASN A 71 -11.17 -3.19 -3.77
N CYS A 72 -12.18 -2.52 -3.22
CA CYS A 72 -12.66 -1.25 -3.77
C CYS A 72 -11.57 -0.16 -3.69
N VAL A 73 -10.88 -0.06 -2.54
CA VAL A 73 -9.83 0.95 -2.33
C VAL A 73 -8.61 0.66 -3.19
N ILE A 74 -8.13 -0.60 -3.27
CA ILE A 74 -6.95 -0.91 -4.09
C ILE A 74 -7.24 -0.68 -5.58
N VAL A 75 -8.45 -0.97 -6.06
CA VAL A 75 -8.84 -0.67 -7.46
C VAL A 75 -8.82 0.84 -7.71
N ALA A 76 -9.39 1.65 -6.81
CA ALA A 76 -9.43 3.11 -6.97
C ALA A 76 -8.04 3.76 -6.92
N ILE A 77 -7.12 3.22 -6.09
CA ILE A 77 -5.73 3.66 -6.04
C ILE A 77 -4.97 3.25 -7.31
N LEU A 78 -5.17 2.02 -7.79
CA LEU A 78 -4.52 1.50 -9.00
C LEU A 78 -5.01 2.19 -10.29
N ASP A 79 -6.27 2.66 -10.33
CA ASP A 79 -6.75 3.45 -11.48
C ASP A 79 -6.06 4.82 -11.56
N GLN A 80 -5.56 5.31 -10.42
CA GLN A 80 -4.76 6.52 -10.28
C GLN A 80 -3.25 6.22 -10.17
N HIS A 81 -2.81 5.08 -10.72
CA HIS A 81 -1.44 4.60 -10.59
C HIS A 81 -0.40 5.65 -10.96
N ASP A 82 -0.58 6.42 -12.03
CA ASP A 82 0.41 7.42 -12.44
C ASP A 82 0.53 8.61 -11.46
N THR A 83 -0.50 8.83 -10.63
CA THR A 83 -0.50 9.83 -9.56
C THR A 83 0.13 9.28 -8.28
N PHE A 84 -0.16 8.03 -7.90
CA PHE A 84 0.28 7.43 -6.64
C PHE A 84 1.57 6.61 -6.73
N VAL A 85 1.91 6.12 -7.91
CA VAL A 85 3.07 5.26 -8.20
C VAL A 85 3.99 6.01 -9.15
N GLN A 86 4.75 6.93 -8.57
CA GLN A 86 5.76 7.67 -9.30
C GLN A 86 7.12 7.02 -9.06
N PHE A 87 7.73 6.52 -10.13
CA PHE A 87 9.15 6.18 -10.07
C PHE A 87 9.95 7.49 -10.05
N PRO A 88 10.89 7.63 -9.11
CA PRO A 88 11.70 8.83 -9.07
C PRO A 88 12.53 8.91 -10.36
N VAL A 89 12.61 10.12 -10.94
CA VAL A 89 13.45 10.36 -12.12
C VAL A 89 14.90 10.04 -11.73
N LEU A 90 15.59 9.22 -12.52
CA LEU A 90 16.91 8.66 -12.17
C LEU A 90 17.97 9.70 -11.76
N ASP A 91 17.84 10.94 -12.22
CA ASP A 91 18.74 12.06 -11.90
C ASP A 91 18.23 13.00 -10.80
N SER A 92 17.11 12.68 -10.15
CA SER A 92 16.55 13.48 -9.06
C SER A 92 17.46 13.46 -7.83
N GLU A 93 17.36 14.50 -7.01
CA GLU A 93 18.12 14.56 -5.76
C GLU A 93 17.71 13.43 -4.81
N ASP A 94 16.44 13.03 -4.83
CA ASP A 94 15.92 11.93 -4.02
C ASP A 94 16.56 10.58 -4.39
N VAL A 95 16.79 10.31 -5.69
CA VAL A 95 17.50 9.11 -6.14
C VAL A 95 18.94 9.12 -5.64
N LYS A 96 19.62 10.28 -5.67
CA LYS A 96 21.00 10.36 -5.17
C LYS A 96 21.08 10.12 -3.67
N ILE A 97 20.13 10.66 -2.91
CA ILE A 97 20.02 10.44 -1.47
C ILE A 97 19.76 8.96 -1.19
N ALA A 98 18.80 8.35 -1.88
CA ALA A 98 18.49 6.92 -1.75
C ALA A 98 19.69 6.04 -2.15
N CYS A 99 20.39 6.34 -3.25
CA CYS A 99 21.62 5.66 -3.66
C CYS A 99 22.69 5.72 -2.58
N ALA A 100 22.98 6.91 -2.04
CA ALA A 100 23.98 7.08 -1.00
C ALA A 100 23.62 6.31 0.28
N TYR A 101 22.35 6.35 0.67
CA TYR A 101 21.84 5.58 1.81
C TYR A 101 22.00 4.07 1.59
N THR A 102 21.60 3.58 0.42
CA THR A 102 21.68 2.15 0.08
C THR A 102 23.14 1.68 0.02
N GLN A 103 24.05 2.52 -0.49
CA GLN A 103 25.49 2.24 -0.52
C GLN A 103 26.12 2.15 0.88
N GLU A 104 25.67 2.98 1.82
CA GLU A 104 26.21 3.01 3.18
C GLU A 104 25.59 1.93 4.09
N HIS A 105 24.33 1.56 3.85
CA HIS A 105 23.54 0.75 4.78
C HIS A 105 23.09 -0.61 4.23
N SER A 106 23.32 -0.92 2.95
CA SER A 106 22.95 -2.21 2.34
C SER A 106 24.19 -3.00 1.88
N CYS A 107 24.02 -4.31 1.63
CA CYS A 107 25.11 -5.12 1.09
C CYS A 107 25.35 -4.81 -0.41
N PRO A 108 26.54 -5.13 -0.95
CA PRO A 108 26.91 -4.80 -2.33
C PRO A 108 25.90 -5.27 -3.39
N GLU A 109 25.23 -6.40 -3.13
CA GLU A 109 24.19 -6.96 -4.00
C GLU A 109 22.94 -6.08 -4.09
N TRP A 110 22.71 -5.20 -3.11
CA TRP A 110 21.57 -4.31 -3.00
C TRP A 110 21.93 -2.84 -3.26
N CYS A 111 23.17 -2.54 -3.64
CA CYS A 111 23.69 -1.18 -3.89
C CYS A 111 22.88 -0.35 -4.90
N ASN A 112 22.11 -0.99 -5.80
CA ASN A 112 21.21 -0.35 -6.76
C ASN A 112 19.71 -0.41 -6.37
N GLY A 113 19.40 -0.91 -5.18
CA GLY A 113 18.04 -1.12 -4.67
C GLY A 113 17.36 0.13 -4.11
N ILE A 114 17.45 1.26 -4.82
CA ILE A 114 16.97 2.57 -4.35
C ILE A 114 15.48 2.62 -4.01
N LEU A 115 14.68 1.76 -4.65
CA LEU A 115 13.23 1.69 -4.44
C LEU A 115 12.84 0.88 -3.20
N ALA A 116 13.80 0.19 -2.58
CA ALA A 116 13.57 -0.56 -1.33
C ALA A 116 13.92 0.28 -0.08
N ALA A 117 14.51 1.47 -0.27
CA ALA A 117 15.04 2.29 0.82
C ALA A 117 13.95 3.08 1.57
N ASP A 118 12.82 3.41 0.94
CA ASP A 118 11.74 4.20 1.54
C ASP A 118 10.63 3.37 2.22
N GLY A 119 10.77 2.03 2.19
CA GLY A 119 9.78 1.11 2.76
C GLY A 119 8.49 0.95 1.94
N SER A 120 8.40 1.56 0.75
CA SER A 120 7.31 1.33 -0.19
C SER A 120 7.60 0.07 -1.02
N ALA A 121 7.13 -1.07 -0.53
CA ALA A 121 7.31 -2.34 -1.23
C ALA A 121 6.38 -2.40 -2.46
N PHE A 122 6.79 -1.83 -3.59
CA PHE A 122 6.36 -2.39 -4.87
C PHE A 122 6.93 -3.80 -4.96
N CYS A 123 6.06 -4.81 -4.98
CA CYS A 123 6.48 -6.18 -5.25
C CYS A 123 7.14 -6.25 -6.63
N LEU A 124 8.47 -6.23 -6.68
CA LEU A 124 9.22 -6.59 -7.88
C LEU A 124 8.94 -8.07 -8.16
N HIS A 125 8.22 -8.34 -9.25
CA HIS A 125 7.77 -9.66 -9.71
C HIS A 125 8.90 -10.62 -10.15
N ALA A 126 10.15 -10.41 -9.72
CA ALA A 126 11.24 -11.31 -10.07
C ALA A 126 12.08 -11.67 -8.85
N LYS A 127 11.91 -12.91 -8.39
CA LYS A 127 12.82 -13.57 -7.45
C LYS A 127 14.18 -13.76 -8.13
N PRO A 128 15.30 -13.29 -7.56
CA PRO A 128 16.62 -13.64 -8.07
C PRO A 128 16.80 -15.16 -8.00
N THR A 129 17.13 -15.78 -9.12
CA THR A 129 17.30 -17.24 -9.26
C THR A 129 18.55 -17.78 -8.57
N LEU A 130 19.27 -16.98 -7.79
CA LEU A 130 20.50 -17.36 -7.13
C LEU A 130 20.33 -17.24 -5.60
N HIS A 131 20.30 -18.39 -4.92
CA HIS A 131 20.25 -18.58 -3.46
C HIS A 131 18.88 -18.41 -2.77
N SER A 132 17.83 -19.04 -3.33
CA SER A 132 16.50 -19.09 -2.73
C SER A 132 16.33 -19.96 -1.48
N GLU A 133 17.37 -20.65 -1.04
CA GLU A 133 17.29 -21.66 0.03
C GLU A 133 17.89 -21.19 1.37
N THR A 134 18.45 -19.99 1.44
CA THR A 134 19.25 -19.56 2.62
C THR A 134 18.56 -18.55 3.54
N PHE A 135 17.32 -18.13 3.24
CA PHE A 135 16.60 -17.16 4.06
C PHE A 135 15.24 -17.71 4.47
N TYR A 136 15.19 -18.48 5.56
CA TYR A 136 14.10 -18.52 6.57
C TYR A 136 14.64 -19.27 7.81
N PRO A 137 14.24 -18.86 9.01
CA PRO A 137 13.22 -19.63 9.73
C PRO A 137 11.88 -18.91 9.84
#